data_AF-A0A0V0GT26-F1
#
_entry.id   AF-A0A0V0GT26-F1
#
_cell.length_a   1.000
_cell.length_b   1.000
_cell.length_c   1.000
_cell.angle_alpha   90.00
_cell.angle_beta   90.00
_cell.angle_gamma   90.00
#
_symmetry.space_group_name_H-M   'P 1'
#
loop_
_entity.id
_entity.type
_entity.pdbx_description
1 polymer ?
#
loop_
_entity_poly.entity_id
_entity_poly.type
_entity_poly.pdbx_seq_one_letter_code
_entity_poly.pdbx_strand_id
1 'polypeptide(L)'
;MFTINPNASNFCREIITDQEIQSYPKTLLWNKSTDCCSWDGIHCDEMTGQVIELDLSYSTLQGKFHSNSSLFQLSNLKRLDLSCNNFTGSLISPKFGEFSSLTHLDLSGTGFTGLMPTEFSHLSKLHVLRFSGLYDLSLGPHNFELLLKN
;
A
#
# COMPACT_ATOMS: atom_id res chain seq x y z
N MET A 1 8.52 12.26 0.47
CA MET A 1 9.24 11.54 -0.59
C MET A 1 9.85 10.32 0.07
N PHE A 2 9.47 9.11 -0.35
CA PHE A 2 10.04 7.88 0.19
C PHE A 2 11.53 7.82 -0.13
N THR A 3 12.32 7.19 0.72
CA THR A 3 13.73 6.90 0.42
C THR A 3 13.90 5.40 0.25
N ILE A 4 14.77 5.01 -0.67
CA ILE A 4 15.23 3.63 -0.78
C ILE A 4 16.18 3.40 0.40
N ASN A 5 15.98 2.32 1.15
CA ASN A 5 16.93 1.88 2.14
C ASN A 5 17.91 0.89 1.52
N PRO A 6 19.17 1.27 1.23
CA PRO A 6 20.15 0.32 0.69
C PRO A 6 20.55 -0.74 1.72
N ASN A 7 20.23 -0.53 3.00
CA ASN A 7 20.48 -1.46 4.10
C ASN A 7 19.19 -2.16 4.56
N ALA A 8 18.09 -2.07 3.81
CA ALA A 8 16.89 -2.85 4.12
C ALA A 8 17.23 -4.33 4.10
N SER A 9 16.57 -5.10 4.98
CA SER A 9 16.59 -6.55 4.88
C SER A 9 16.17 -6.97 3.46
N ASN A 10 16.94 -7.86 2.85
CA ASN A 10 16.61 -8.45 1.56
C ASN A 10 15.40 -9.39 1.63
N PHE A 11 14.87 -9.62 2.82
CA PHE A 11 13.76 -10.54 3.06
C PHE A 11 12.74 -9.90 3.99
N CYS A 12 11.48 -10.00 3.58
CA CYS A 12 10.34 -9.83 4.46
C CYS A 12 9.65 -11.19 4.57
N ARG A 13 9.52 -11.68 5.79
CA ARG A 13 8.91 -12.99 6.02
C ARG A 13 7.40 -12.86 5.82
N GLU A 14 6.90 -13.40 4.71
CA GLU A 14 5.47 -13.55 4.53
C GLU A 14 4.98 -14.63 5.50
N ILE A 15 4.18 -14.24 6.50
CA ILE A 15 3.73 -15.14 7.59
C ILE A 15 2.92 -16.34 7.03
N ILE A 16 2.39 -16.22 5.81
CA ILE A 16 1.45 -17.17 5.22
C ILE A 16 2.15 -18.24 4.36
N THR A 17 3.25 -17.91 3.67
CA THR A 17 3.85 -18.80 2.66
C THR A 17 5.18 -19.39 3.09
N ASP A 18 5.81 -18.89 4.17
CA ASP A 18 7.19 -19.21 4.56
C ASP A 18 8.21 -19.06 3.39
N GLN A 19 7.84 -18.31 2.34
CA GLN A 19 8.71 -18.01 1.21
C GLN A 19 9.55 -16.76 1.47
N GLU A 20 10.85 -16.88 1.24
CA GLU A 20 11.79 -15.77 1.21
C GLU A 20 11.74 -15.11 -0.18
N ILE A 21 10.92 -14.06 -0.31
CA ILE A 21 10.91 -13.21 -1.51
C ILE A 21 12.02 -12.17 -1.37
N GLN A 22 12.90 -12.10 -2.37
CA GLN A 22 13.99 -11.13 -2.40
C GLN A 22 13.46 -9.73 -2.67
N SER A 23 13.72 -8.81 -1.74
CA SER A 23 13.39 -7.39 -1.88
C SER A 23 14.33 -6.69 -2.86
N TYR A 24 13.77 -5.79 -3.69
CA TYR A 24 14.56 -4.94 -4.59
C TYR A 24 13.79 -3.64 -4.91
N PRO A 25 14.47 -2.50 -5.15
CA PRO A 25 13.80 -1.22 -5.35
C PRO A 25 13.17 -1.10 -6.74
N LYS A 26 11.88 -1.44 -6.88
CA LYS A 26 11.12 -1.31 -8.14
C LYS A 26 11.16 0.11 -8.73
N THR A 27 11.23 1.13 -7.87
CA THR A 27 11.26 2.54 -8.29
C THR A 27 12.62 3.00 -8.85
N LEU A 28 13.65 2.14 -8.88
CA LEU A 28 15.01 2.52 -9.28
C LEU A 28 15.10 2.96 -10.75
N LEU A 29 14.29 2.36 -11.63
CA LEU A 29 14.27 2.63 -13.06
C LEU A 29 13.14 3.57 -13.50
N TRP A 30 12.34 4.07 -12.56
CA TRP A 30 11.26 5.00 -12.86
C TRP A 30 11.82 6.30 -13.42
N ASN A 31 11.45 6.61 -14.66
CA ASN A 31 11.97 7.77 -15.37
C ASN A 31 10.81 8.62 -15.88
N LYS A 32 10.72 9.87 -15.43
CA LYS A 32 9.66 10.81 -15.84
C LYS A 32 9.60 11.06 -17.35
N SER A 33 10.65 10.73 -18.10
CA SER A 33 10.69 10.82 -19.56
C SER A 33 10.13 9.60 -20.28
N THR A 34 9.80 8.52 -19.57
CA THR A 34 9.18 7.31 -20.14
C THR A 34 7.73 7.18 -19.66
N ASP A 35 6.93 6.41 -20.40
CA ASP A 35 5.57 6.09 -20.02
C ASP A 35 5.55 5.31 -18.70
N CYS A 36 4.82 5.81 -17.70
CA CYS A 36 4.71 5.17 -16.40
C CYS A 36 4.08 3.78 -16.45
N CYS A 37 3.28 3.47 -17.48
CA CYS A 37 2.68 2.16 -17.68
C CYS A 37 3.72 1.08 -18.06
N SER A 38 4.96 1.49 -18.37
CA SER A 38 6.10 0.59 -18.59
C SER A 38 6.98 0.38 -17.35
N TRP A 39 6.70 1.11 -16.26
CA TRP A 39 7.52 1.05 -15.05
C TRP A 39 7.23 -0.20 -14.23
N ASP A 40 8.27 -0.78 -13.64
CA ASP A 40 8.10 -1.92 -12.74
C ASP A 40 7.19 -1.55 -11.56
N GLY A 41 6.26 -2.46 -11.23
CA GLY A 41 5.23 -2.25 -10.22
C GLY A 41 4.03 -1.42 -10.65
N ILE A 42 3.93 -0.98 -11.91
CA ILE A 42 2.77 -0.22 -12.41
C ILE A 42 2.01 -1.03 -13.46
N HIS A 43 0.69 -1.16 -13.29
CA HIS A 43 -0.20 -1.62 -14.36
C HIS A 43 -1.28 -0.58 -14.62
N CYS A 44 -1.46 -0.28 -15.91
CA CYS A 44 -2.43 0.67 -16.40
C CYS A 44 -3.59 -0.04 -17.10
N ASP A 45 -4.76 0.57 -17.05
CA ASP A 45 -5.91 0.16 -17.83
C ASP A 45 -5.62 0.37 -19.33
N GLU A 46 -5.76 -0.68 -20.13
CA GLU A 46 -5.38 -0.69 -21.55
C GLU A 46 -6.18 0.32 -22.40
N MET A 47 -7.40 0.65 -21.97
CA MET A 47 -8.29 1.54 -22.73
C MET A 47 -8.08 3.01 -22.37
N THR A 48 -7.90 3.30 -21.08
CA THR A 48 -7.85 4.68 -20.56
C THR A 48 -6.43 5.17 -20.30
N GLY A 49 -5.44 4.28 -20.24
CA GLY A 49 -4.07 4.60 -19.84
C GLY A 49 -3.92 5.01 -18.37
N GLN A 50 -4.97 4.86 -17.56
CA GLN A 50 -4.95 5.23 -16.15
C GLN A 50 -4.29 4.13 -15.32
N VAL A 51 -3.46 4.51 -14.34
CA VAL A 51 -2.87 3.56 -13.38
C VAL A 51 -3.97 2.92 -12.54
N ILE A 52 -4.08 1.59 -12.62
CA ILE A 52 -5.05 0.79 -11.87
C ILE A 52 -4.40 -0.16 -10.87
N GLU A 53 -3.11 -0.44 -11.00
CA GLU A 53 -2.34 -1.18 -10.00
C GLU A 53 -1.03 -0.48 -9.69
N LEU A 54 -0.71 -0.45 -8.41
CA LEU A 54 0.62 -0.10 -7.92
C LEU A 54 1.09 -1.18 -6.95
N ASP A 55 2.04 -1.98 -7.41
CA ASP A 55 2.78 -2.95 -6.62
C ASP A 55 4.16 -2.38 -6.28
N LEU A 56 4.29 -1.93 -5.04
CA LEU A 56 5.56 -1.58 -4.40
C LEU A 56 5.88 -2.54 -3.26
N SER A 57 5.34 -3.75 -3.28
CA SER A 57 5.71 -4.80 -2.32
C SER A 57 7.21 -5.08 -2.39
N TYR A 58 7.81 -5.44 -1.25
CA TYR A 58 9.22 -5.84 -1.17
C TYR A 58 10.19 -4.83 -1.83
N SER A 59 9.87 -3.53 -1.80
CA SER A 59 10.56 -2.50 -2.60
C SER A 59 11.64 -1.73 -1.84
N THR A 60 12.06 -2.24 -0.69
CA THR A 60 13.06 -1.62 0.21
C THR A 60 12.76 -0.16 0.57
N LEU A 61 11.50 0.25 0.47
CA LEU A 61 11.06 1.60 0.77
C LEU A 61 11.10 1.84 2.28
N GLN A 62 11.53 3.02 2.68
CA GLN A 62 11.48 3.42 4.08
C GLN A 62 11.06 4.87 4.30
N GLY A 63 10.76 5.15 5.58
CA GLY A 63 10.52 6.49 6.08
C GLY A 63 9.05 6.76 6.38
N LYS A 64 8.74 8.01 6.74
CA LYS A 64 7.38 8.37 7.13
C LYS A 64 6.48 8.48 5.90
N PHE A 65 5.38 7.74 5.93
CA PHE A 65 4.31 7.86 4.97
C PHE A 65 3.41 9.04 5.37
N HIS A 66 3.29 10.05 4.50
CA HIS A 66 2.55 11.27 4.79
C HIS A 66 1.18 11.29 4.07
N SER A 67 0.15 11.81 4.75
CA SER A 67 -1.20 11.98 4.19
C SER A 67 -1.28 12.98 3.01
N ASN A 68 -0.21 13.73 2.72
CA ASN A 68 -0.12 14.59 1.55
C ASN A 68 0.64 13.94 0.37
N SER A 69 0.88 12.63 0.43
CA SER A 69 1.47 11.88 -0.67
C SER A 69 0.64 12.02 -1.96
N SER A 70 1.31 12.15 -3.11
CA SER A 70 0.67 12.13 -4.43
C SER A 70 0.04 10.77 -4.76
N LEU A 71 0.35 9.72 -3.99
CA LEU A 71 -0.30 8.41 -4.12
C LEU A 71 -1.83 8.52 -4.10
N PHE A 72 -2.38 9.37 -3.24
CA PHE A 72 -3.82 9.57 -3.08
C PHE A 72 -4.48 10.25 -4.29
N GLN A 73 -3.71 10.72 -5.27
CA GLN A 73 -4.25 11.26 -6.53
C GLN A 73 -4.60 10.16 -7.54
N LEU A 74 -4.19 8.91 -7.31
CA LEU A 74 -4.51 7.76 -8.15
C LEU A 74 -5.93 7.24 -7.84
N SER A 75 -6.96 8.03 -8.13
CA SER A 75 -8.35 7.73 -7.75
C SER A 75 -8.95 6.48 -8.44
N ASN A 76 -8.37 6.05 -9.56
CA ASN A 76 -8.78 4.85 -10.31
C ASN A 76 -8.07 3.57 -9.87
N LEU A 77 -7.20 3.66 -8.86
CA LEU A 77 -6.44 2.52 -8.37
C LEU A 77 -7.37 1.42 -7.87
N LYS A 78 -7.21 0.21 -8.42
CA LYS A 78 -7.94 -1.01 -8.05
C LYS A 78 -7.12 -1.88 -7.11
N ARG A 79 -5.79 -1.86 -7.20
CA ARG A 79 -4.90 -2.64 -6.35
C ARG A 79 -3.71 -1.79 -5.89
N LEU A 80 -3.50 -1.76 -4.58
CA LEU A 80 -2.36 -1.13 -3.93
C LEU A 80 -1.67 -2.13 -3.03
N ASP A 81 -0.42 -2.45 -3.36
CA ASP A 81 0.43 -3.33 -2.56
C ASP A 81 1.65 -2.55 -2.08
N LEU A 82 1.69 -2.27 -0.77
CA LEU A 82 2.81 -1.62 -0.10
C LEU A 82 3.50 -2.59 0.88
N SER A 83 3.14 -3.87 0.84
CA SER A 83 3.59 -4.85 1.82
C SER A 83 5.11 -4.94 1.88
N CYS A 84 5.63 -5.35 3.03
CA CYS A 84 7.04 -5.66 3.17
C CYS A 84 7.99 -4.47 2.85
N ASN A 85 7.61 -3.28 3.31
CA ASN A 85 8.44 -2.07 3.34
C ASN A 85 8.58 -1.56 4.79
N ASN A 86 9.41 -0.55 5.04
CA ASN A 86 9.60 0.00 6.38
C ASN A 86 9.00 1.41 6.54
N PHE A 87 7.71 1.46 6.83
CA PHE A 87 6.99 2.70 7.14
C PHE A 87 6.81 2.92 8.65
N THR A 88 7.66 2.32 9.49
CA THR A 88 7.64 2.49 10.95
C THR A 88 7.57 3.97 11.35
N GLY A 89 6.69 4.29 12.32
CA GLY A 89 6.43 5.68 12.75
C GLY A 89 5.41 6.43 11.87
N SER A 90 4.81 5.76 10.89
CA SER A 90 3.68 6.28 10.12
C SER A 90 2.36 5.88 10.78
N LEU A 91 1.43 6.83 10.82
CA LEU A 91 0.05 6.57 11.18
C LEU A 91 -0.74 6.21 9.93
N ILE A 92 -1.68 5.28 10.06
CA ILE A 92 -2.63 5.01 8.99
C ILE A 92 -3.48 6.25 8.69
N SER A 93 -3.59 6.61 7.41
CA SER A 93 -4.23 7.84 6.97
C SER A 93 -5.70 7.62 6.60
N PRO A 94 -6.65 8.51 6.97
CA PRO A 94 -8.03 8.44 6.47
C PRO A 94 -8.12 8.52 4.94
N LYS A 95 -7.10 9.09 4.29
CA LYS A 95 -7.03 9.20 2.83
C LYS A 95 -7.00 7.87 2.09
N PHE A 96 -6.65 6.77 2.75
CA PHE A 96 -6.83 5.45 2.13
C PHE A 96 -8.29 5.18 1.77
N GLY A 97 -9.25 5.75 2.51
CA GLY A 97 -10.67 5.72 2.20
C GLY A 97 -11.09 6.51 0.95
N GLU A 98 -10.21 7.32 0.36
CA GLU A 98 -10.50 8.08 -0.88
C GLU A 98 -10.37 7.21 -2.14
N PHE A 99 -9.77 6.02 -2.06
CA PHE A 99 -9.64 5.11 -3.20
C PHE A 99 -10.96 4.36 -3.50
N SER A 100 -11.94 5.08 -4.05
CA SER A 100 -13.29 4.56 -4.36
C SER A 100 -13.33 3.35 -5.32
N SER A 101 -12.24 3.07 -6.04
CA SER A 101 -12.13 1.92 -6.95
C SER A 101 -11.31 0.75 -6.39
N LEU A 102 -10.78 0.88 -5.17
CA LEU A 102 -9.88 -0.10 -4.58
C LEU A 102 -10.61 -1.40 -4.26
N THR A 103 -10.02 -2.49 -4.74
CA THR A 103 -10.49 -3.86 -4.51
C THR A 103 -9.50 -4.65 -3.65
N HIS A 104 -8.23 -4.27 -3.68
CA HIS A 104 -7.14 -4.91 -2.96
C HIS A 104 -6.22 -3.87 -2.32
N LEU A 105 -6.06 -3.94 -0.99
CA LEU A 105 -5.12 -3.14 -0.21
C LEU A 105 -4.27 -4.05 0.65
N ASP A 106 -2.96 -4.06 0.42
CA ASP A 106 -2.00 -4.80 1.23
C ASP A 106 -0.99 -3.85 1.90
N LEU A 107 -1.06 -3.79 3.22
CA LEU A 107 -0.18 -3.03 4.10
C LEU A 107 0.56 -3.96 5.08
N SER A 108 0.60 -5.26 4.82
CA SER A 108 1.25 -6.25 5.69
C SER A 108 2.75 -5.99 5.84
N GLY A 109 3.28 -6.17 7.05
CA GLY A 109 4.73 -6.04 7.29
C GLY A 109 5.32 -4.65 7.05
N THR A 110 4.49 -3.60 7.11
CA THR A 110 4.90 -2.21 6.84
C THR A 110 5.32 -1.41 8.09
N GLY A 111 4.88 -1.81 9.28
CA GLY A 111 5.04 -1.02 10.50
C GLY A 111 4.12 0.21 10.59
N PHE A 112 3.04 0.26 9.79
CA PHE A 112 1.97 1.24 9.99
C PHE A 112 1.31 1.05 11.37
N THR A 113 1.03 2.17 12.03
CA THR A 113 0.46 2.20 13.39
C THR A 113 -0.81 3.05 13.45
N GLY A 114 -1.56 2.94 14.55
CA GLY A 114 -2.71 3.78 14.86
C GLY A 114 -4.07 3.07 14.76
N LEU A 115 -5.13 3.86 14.94
CA LEU A 115 -6.51 3.40 14.79
C LEU A 115 -6.89 3.44 13.31
N MET A 116 -7.49 2.36 12.81
CA MET A 116 -8.08 2.36 11.47
C MET A 116 -9.08 3.51 11.34
N PRO A 117 -8.97 4.40 10.35
CA PRO A 117 -9.92 5.50 10.17
C PRO A 117 -11.28 4.99 9.74
N THR A 118 -12.36 5.67 10.17
CA THR A 118 -13.73 5.33 9.76
C THR A 118 -13.95 5.45 8.25
N GLU A 119 -13.13 6.25 7.57
CA GLU A 119 -13.13 6.47 6.12
C GLU A 119 -12.83 5.19 5.33
N PHE A 120 -12.24 4.16 5.94
CA PHE A 120 -12.11 2.84 5.29
C PHE A 120 -13.46 2.22 4.96
N SER A 121 -14.54 2.65 5.63
CA SER A 121 -15.91 2.29 5.27
C SER A 121 -16.36 2.83 3.90
N HIS A 122 -15.66 3.81 3.34
CA HIS A 122 -15.94 4.29 1.98
C HIS A 122 -15.38 3.35 0.90
N LEU A 123 -14.54 2.38 1.26
CA LEU A 123 -13.95 1.40 0.35
C LEU A 123 -14.95 0.28 0.02
N SER A 124 -16.06 0.64 -0.60
CA SER A 124 -17.21 -0.23 -0.89
C SER A 124 -16.95 -1.34 -1.90
N LYS A 125 -15.80 -1.32 -2.59
CA LYS A 125 -15.37 -2.37 -3.54
C LYS A 125 -14.25 -3.25 -2.99
N LEU A 126 -13.81 -3.01 -1.76
CA LEU A 126 -12.67 -3.69 -1.18
C LEU A 126 -13.03 -5.14 -0.83
N HIS A 127 -12.33 -6.09 -1.44
CA HIS A 127 -12.50 -7.52 -1.16
C HIS A 127 -11.31 -8.11 -0.41
N VAL A 128 -10.13 -7.48 -0.55
CA VAL A 128 -8.91 -7.90 0.15
C VAL A 128 -8.33 -6.70 0.91
N LEU A 129 -8.32 -6.83 2.22
CA LEU A 129 -7.63 -5.91 3.13
C LEU A 129 -6.64 -6.74 3.96
N ARG A 130 -5.34 -6.51 3.76
CA ARG A 130 -4.30 -7.11 4.58
C ARG A 130 -3.55 -6.04 5.35
N PHE A 131 -3.49 -6.23 6.66
CA PHE A 131 -2.60 -5.51 7.56
C PHE A 131 -2.10 -6.54 8.57
N SER A 132 -0.80 -6.54 8.84
CA SER A 132 -0.22 -7.43 9.84
C SER A 132 0.90 -6.71 10.55
N GLY A 133 0.75 -6.57 11.87
CA GLY A 133 1.74 -6.01 12.78
C GLY A 133 1.39 -6.50 14.18
N LEU A 134 2.39 -6.91 14.95
CA LEU A 134 2.17 -7.57 16.24
C LEU A 134 1.57 -6.63 17.31
N TYR A 135 1.61 -5.30 17.11
CA TYR A 135 1.19 -4.33 18.16
C TYR A 135 0.57 -3.01 17.66
N ASP A 136 0.37 -2.78 16.35
CA ASP A 136 0.35 -1.41 15.85
C ASP A 136 -0.94 -0.92 15.18
N LEU A 137 -1.69 -1.77 14.48
CA LEU A 137 -2.96 -1.39 13.84
C LEU A 137 -4.13 -1.94 14.65
N SER A 138 -4.95 -1.03 15.18
CA SER A 138 -6.12 -1.38 15.98
C SER A 138 -7.41 -1.00 15.28
N LEU A 139 -8.40 -1.89 15.36
CA LEU A 139 -9.75 -1.62 14.94
C LEU A 139 -10.52 -1.12 16.17
N GLY A 140 -11.05 0.10 16.08
CA GLY A 140 -11.97 0.61 17.08
C GLY A 140 -13.29 -0.18 17.07
N PRO A 141 -14.06 -0.16 18.17
CA PRO A 141 -15.31 -0.93 18.28
C PRO A 141 -16.33 -0.61 17.18
N HIS A 142 -16.36 0.63 16.67
CA HIS A 142 -17.25 1.04 15.59
C HIS A 142 -16.72 0.73 14.18
N ASN A 143 -15.43 0.46 14.04
CA ASN A 143 -14.81 0.31 12.71
C ASN A 143 -15.10 -1.06 12.11
N PHE A 144 -15.16 -2.10 12.96
CA PHE A 144 -15.51 -3.45 12.53
C PHE A 144 -16.89 -3.50 11.88
N GLU A 145 -17.91 -2.89 12.49
CA GLU A 145 -19.25 -2.88 11.94
C GLU A 145 -19.33 -2.12 10.60
N LEU A 146 -18.55 -1.06 10.46
CA LEU A 146 -18.50 -0.28 9.23
C LEU A 146 -17.79 -1.03 8.09
N LEU A 147 -16.74 -1.80 8.40
CA LEU A 147 -16.06 -2.64 7.41
C LEU A 147 -16.94 -3.81 6.93
N LEU A 148 -17.84 -4.31 7.77
CA LEU A 148 -18.77 -5.40 7.42
C LEU A 148 -19.98 -4.96 6.61
N LYS A 149 -20.20 -3.65 6.44
CA LYS A 149 -21.32 -3.08 5.67
C LYS A 149 -20.97 -2.84 4.19
N ASN A 150 -19.72 -3.08 3.80
CA ASN A 150 -19.24 -3.08 2.42
C ASN A 150 -19.27 -4.49 1.85
#